data_AF-A0A7W4HVU7-F1
#
_entry.id   AF-A0A7W4HVU7-F1
#
_cell.length_a   1.000
_cell.length_b   1.000
_cell.length_c   1.000
_cell.angle_alpha   90.00
_cell.angle_beta   90.00
_cell.angle_gamma   90.00
#
_symmetry.space_group_name_H-M   'P 1'
#
loop_
_entity.id
_entity.type
_entity.pdbx_description
1 polymer ?
#
loop_
_entity_poly.entity_id
_entity_poly.type
_entity_poly.pdbx_seq_one_letter_code
_entity_poly.pdbx_strand_id
1 'polypeptide(L)'
;MTKGFAWVLAIVVLLVVLLGVKGCSSYNKMVQLEEQVTAQWANVEGVYQRRADLIPTLVGTIKGSANFEQSTLTSVIEARAKATSVSIDASQLNEENLRQFQEAQSALSSSLSRLLVSV
;
A
#
# COMPACT_ATOMS: atom_id res chain seq x y z
N MET A 1 -25.10 -43.97 37.98
CA MET A 1 -24.62 -42.57 38.00
C MET A 1 -23.43 -42.32 37.06
N THR A 2 -22.58 -43.32 36.76
CA THR A 2 -21.38 -43.19 35.90
C THR A 2 -21.66 -42.87 34.42
N LYS A 3 -22.77 -43.37 33.86
CA LYS A 3 -23.12 -43.15 32.44
C LYS A 3 -23.44 -41.68 32.14
N GLY A 4 -24.14 -40.98 33.05
CA GLY A 4 -24.47 -39.56 32.87
C GLY A 4 -23.23 -38.66 32.94
N PHE A 5 -22.29 -38.97 33.84
CA PHE A 5 -21.01 -38.25 33.92
C PHE A 5 -20.16 -38.43 32.65
N ALA A 6 -20.12 -39.64 32.08
CA ALA A 6 -19.42 -39.90 30.82
C ALA A 6 -19.98 -39.08 29.65
N TRP A 7 -21.30 -38.92 29.56
CA TRP A 7 -21.93 -38.06 28.53
C TRP A 7 -21.60 -36.58 28.71
N VAL A 8 -21.60 -36.08 29.96
CA VAL A 8 -21.23 -34.68 30.25
C VAL A 8 -19.76 -34.41 29.88
N LEU A 9 -18.85 -35.33 30.22
CA LEU A 9 -17.43 -35.22 29.88
C LEU A 9 -17.21 -35.24 28.36
N ALA A 10 -17.91 -36.12 27.64
CA ALA A 10 -17.82 -36.19 26.18
C ALA A 10 -18.29 -34.88 25.50
N ILE A 11 -19.36 -34.26 26.00
CA ILE A 11 -19.86 -32.97 25.49
C ILE A 11 -18.86 -31.85 25.74
N VAL A 12 -18.24 -31.80 26.93
CA VAL A 12 -17.22 -30.79 27.26
C VAL A 12 -15.99 -30.93 26.36
N VAL A 13 -15.50 -32.16 26.14
CA VAL A 13 -14.37 -32.42 25.24
C VAL A 13 -14.71 -32.03 23.80
N LEU A 14 -15.91 -32.35 23.32
CA LEU A 14 -16.38 -31.97 21.98
C LEU A 14 -16.41 -30.45 21.80
N LEU A 15 -16.89 -29.71 22.81
CA LEU A 15 -16.93 -28.25 22.83
C LEU A 15 -15.53 -27.64 22.77
N VAL A 16 -14.59 -28.15 23.56
CA VAL A 16 -13.19 -27.69 23.56
C VAL A 16 -12.52 -27.92 22.20
N VAL A 17 -12.73 -29.09 21.58
CA VAL A 17 -12.21 -29.40 20.25
C VAL A 17 -12.80 -28.46 19.18
N LEU A 18 -14.12 -28.23 19.21
CA LEU A 18 -14.78 -27.31 18.29
C LEU A 18 -14.27 -25.87 18.40
N LEU A 19 -14.03 -25.38 19.62
CA LEU A 19 -13.46 -24.06 19.87
C LEU A 19 -12.00 -23.97 19.42
N GLY A 20 -11.20 -25.00 19.68
CA GLY A 20 -9.79 -25.06 19.26
C GLY A 20 -9.64 -25.05 17.74
N VAL A 21 -10.44 -25.84 17.02
CA VAL A 21 -10.41 -25.88 15.54
C VAL A 21 -10.83 -24.55 14.93
N LYS A 22 -11.86 -23.88 15.47
CA LYS A 22 -12.27 -22.55 15.00
C LYS A 22 -11.21 -21.47 15.28
N GLY A 23 -10.54 -21.53 16.43
CA GLY A 23 -9.45 -20.61 16.77
C GLY A 23 -8.26 -20.72 15.81
N CYS A 24 -7.79 -21.94 15.54
CA CYS A 24 -6.70 -22.17 14.57
C CYS A 24 -7.09 -21.76 13.15
N SER A 25 -8.31 -22.07 12.72
CA SER A 25 -8.80 -21.69 11.39
C SER A 25 -8.92 -20.18 11.22
N SER A 26 -9.34 -19.45 12.26
CA SER A 26 -9.47 -17.99 12.22
C SER A 26 -8.11 -17.31 12.21
N TYR A 27 -7.14 -17.82 12.97
CA TYR A 27 -5.77 -17.31 12.98
C TYR A 27 -5.09 -17.47 11.62
N ASN A 28 -5.16 -18.67 11.01
CA ASN A 28 -4.61 -18.91 9.67
C ASN A 28 -5.24 -17.97 8.62
N LYS A 29 -6.54 -17.69 8.73
CA LYS A 29 -7.21 -16.75 7.84
C LYS A 29 -6.72 -15.31 8.04
N MET A 30 -6.49 -14.87 9.27
CA MET A 30 -5.94 -13.54 9.53
C MET A 30 -4.54 -13.37 8.95
N VAL A 31 -3.65 -14.35 9.16
CA VAL A 31 -2.28 -14.32 8.60
C VAL A 31 -2.32 -14.26 7.07
N GLN A 32 -3.17 -15.08 6.43
CA GLN A 32 -3.35 -15.03 4.98
C GLN A 32 -3.86 -13.69 4.47
N LEU A 33 -4.73 -13.01 5.24
CA LEU A 33 -5.23 -11.68 4.86
C LEU A 33 -4.14 -10.61 5.03
N GLU A 34 -3.32 -10.70 6.07
CA GLU A 34 -2.19 -9.79 6.30
C GLU A 34 -1.12 -9.93 5.20
N GLU A 35 -0.78 -11.16 4.81
CA GLU A 35 0.11 -11.43 3.67
C GLU A 35 -0.47 -10.87 2.36
N GLN A 36 -1.77 -11.01 2.13
CA GLN A 36 -2.44 -10.42 0.96
C GLN A 36 -2.37 -8.90 0.97
N VAL A 37 -2.63 -8.25 2.11
CA VAL A 37 -2.52 -6.78 2.22
C VAL A 37 -1.10 -6.32 1.93
N THR A 38 -0.10 -7.02 2.48
CA THR A 38 1.32 -6.71 2.26
C THR A 38 1.71 -6.89 0.79
N ALA A 39 1.29 -7.98 0.16
CA ALA A 39 1.55 -8.24 -1.25
C ALA A 39 0.89 -7.18 -2.17
N GLN A 40 -0.35 -6.78 -1.87
CA GLN A 40 -1.02 -5.73 -2.62
C GLN A 40 -0.37 -4.36 -2.41
N TRP A 41 0.07 -4.05 -1.19
CA TRP A 41 0.82 -2.82 -0.92
C TRP A 41 2.13 -2.77 -1.71
N ALA A 42 2.89 -3.87 -1.75
CA ALA A 42 4.11 -3.96 -2.56
C ALA A 42 3.84 -3.71 -4.06
N ASN A 43 2.72 -4.18 -4.60
CA ASN A 43 2.33 -3.87 -5.98
C ASN A 43 2.07 -2.37 -6.17
N VAL A 44 1.35 -1.73 -5.25
CA VAL A 44 1.07 -0.30 -5.28
C VAL A 44 2.37 0.51 -5.22
N GLU A 45 3.24 0.17 -4.27
CA GLU A 45 4.54 0.83 -4.12
C GLU A 45 5.39 0.69 -5.39
N GLY A 46 5.48 -0.52 -5.96
CA GLY A 46 6.24 -0.77 -7.19
C GLY A 46 5.76 0.08 -8.38
N VAL A 47 4.44 0.28 -8.52
CA VAL A 47 3.89 1.17 -9.56
C VAL A 47 4.30 2.63 -9.34
N TYR A 48 4.24 3.11 -8.09
CA TYR A 48 4.65 4.48 -7.77
C TYR A 48 6.16 4.70 -7.93
N GLN A 49 6.98 3.74 -7.55
CA GLN A 49 8.43 3.76 -7.79
C GLN A 49 8.72 3.83 -9.29
N ARG A 50 8.10 2.96 -10.11
CA ARG A 50 8.25 3.00 -11.57
C ARG A 50 7.84 4.34 -12.16
N ARG A 51 6.76 4.96 -11.66
CA ARG A 51 6.36 6.32 -12.07
C ARG A 51 7.46 7.33 -11.78
N ALA A 52 8.04 7.29 -10.58
CA ALA A 52 9.12 8.18 -10.19
C ALA A 52 10.39 7.94 -11.04
N ASP A 53 10.71 6.70 -11.37
CA ASP A 53 11.90 6.34 -12.16
C ASP A 53 11.81 6.78 -13.62
N LEU A 54 10.60 6.89 -14.17
CA LEU A 54 10.38 7.36 -15.54
C LEU A 54 10.44 8.89 -15.69
N ILE A 55 10.27 9.65 -14.60
CA ILE A 55 10.25 11.12 -14.68
C ILE A 55 11.57 11.71 -15.21
N PRO A 56 12.77 11.28 -14.77
CA PRO A 56 14.02 11.77 -15.35
C PRO A 56 14.10 11.58 -16.87
N THR A 57 13.65 10.44 -17.39
CA THR A 57 13.59 10.19 -18.84
C THR A 57 12.59 11.13 -19.52
N LEU A 58 11.40 11.31 -18.94
CA LEU A 58 10.40 12.28 -19.44
C LEU A 58 10.96 13.71 -19.48
N VAL A 59 11.63 14.14 -18.41
CA VAL A 59 12.30 15.45 -18.31
C VAL A 59 13.36 15.60 -19.39
N GLY A 60 14.16 14.56 -19.64
CA GLY A 60 15.16 14.55 -20.71
C GLY A 60 14.54 14.76 -22.10
N THR A 61 13.41 14.09 -22.38
CA THR A 61 12.66 14.25 -23.64
C THR A 61 12.12 15.67 -23.79
N ILE A 62 11.55 16.24 -22.72
CA ILE A 62 10.97 17.60 -22.75
C ILE A 62 12.05 18.66 -22.92
N LYS A 63 13.22 18.51 -22.28
CA LYS A 63 14.36 19.44 -22.48
C LYS A 63 14.87 19.47 -23.92
N GLY A 64 14.61 18.42 -24.70
CA GLY A 64 14.89 18.38 -26.14
C GLY A 64 13.83 19.09 -27.00
N SER A 65 12.65 19.40 -26.45
CA SER A 65 11.65 20.25 -27.10
C SER A 65 12.01 21.72 -26.93
N ALA A 66 11.70 22.56 -27.92
CA ALA A 66 12.06 23.97 -27.91
C ALA A 66 11.11 24.87 -27.07
N ASN A 67 9.94 24.37 -26.66
CA ASN A 67 8.84 25.18 -26.11
C ASN A 67 8.44 24.79 -24.68
N PHE A 68 9.37 24.51 -23.77
CA PHE A 68 9.02 24.19 -22.38
C PHE A 68 9.27 25.37 -21.42
N GLU A 69 8.44 25.47 -20.38
CA GLU A 69 8.65 26.41 -19.27
C GLU A 69 9.55 25.82 -18.19
N GLN A 70 10.66 26.51 -17.87
CA GLN A 70 11.63 26.04 -16.88
C GLN A 70 11.03 25.95 -15.46
N SER A 71 10.19 26.91 -15.07
CA SER A 71 9.49 26.92 -13.78
C SER A 71 8.62 25.66 -13.60
N THR A 72 7.88 25.28 -14.64
CA THR A 72 7.01 24.11 -14.63
C THR A 72 7.83 22.82 -14.51
N LEU A 73 8.95 22.73 -15.22
CA LEU A 73 9.85 21.58 -15.13
C LEU A 73 10.51 21.44 -13.74
N THR A 74 10.95 22.56 -13.14
CA THR A 74 11.46 22.59 -11.77
C THR A 74 10.40 22.09 -10.78
N SER A 75 9.15 22.54 -10.93
CA SER A 75 8.05 22.09 -10.06
C SER A 75 7.81 20.57 -10.13
N VAL A 76 8.04 19.94 -11.28
CA VAL A 76 7.92 18.49 -11.45
C VAL A 76 9.06 17.76 -10.75
N ILE A 77 10.29 18.28 -10.86
CA ILE A 77 11.46 17.72 -10.20
C ILE A 77 11.31 17.78 -8.67
N GLU A 78 10.87 18.91 -8.14
CA GLU A 78 10.62 19.08 -6.71
C GLU A 78 9.47 18.19 -6.22
N ALA A 79 8.35 18.14 -6.97
CA ALA A 79 7.23 17.28 -6.62
C ALA A 79 7.62 15.80 -6.65
N ARG A 80 8.47 15.38 -7.60
CA ARG A 80 9.04 14.03 -7.64
C ARG A 80 9.86 13.77 -6.38
N ALA A 81 10.78 14.66 -6.03
CA ALA A 81 11.63 14.50 -4.86
C ALA A 81 10.79 14.31 -3.58
N LYS A 82 9.75 15.12 -3.42
CA LYS A 82 8.80 15.01 -2.30
C LYS A 82 7.98 13.71 -2.32
N ALA A 83 7.53 13.29 -3.50
CA ALA A 83 6.80 12.03 -3.65
C ALA A 83 7.66 10.80 -3.32
N THR A 84 8.95 10.82 -3.67
CA THR A 84 9.89 9.73 -3.37
C THR A 84 10.42 9.74 -1.94
N SER A 85 10.39 10.88 -1.25
CA SER A 85 10.83 10.96 0.16
C SER A 85 9.81 10.39 1.13
N VAL A 86 8.54 10.28 0.73
CA VAL A 86 7.48 9.67 1.55
C VAL A 86 7.38 8.18 1.17
N SER A 87 8.00 7.32 1.96
CA SER A 87 7.87 5.86 1.87
C SER A 87 7.10 5.35 3.08
N ILE A 88 6.18 4.42 2.85
CA ILE A 88 5.38 3.78 3.91
C ILE A 88 5.68 2.29 3.90
N ASP A 89 6.08 1.79 5.07
CA ASP A 89 6.21 0.37 5.33
C ASP A 89 4.82 -0.29 5.44
N ALA A 90 4.66 -1.50 4.87
CA ALA A 90 3.42 -2.27 4.96
C ALA A 90 2.94 -2.51 6.41
N SER A 91 3.87 -2.55 7.37
CA SER A 91 3.57 -2.66 8.81
C SER A 91 3.00 -1.39 9.43
N GLN A 92 3.06 -0.25 8.73
CA GLN A 92 2.63 1.07 9.21
C GLN A 92 1.52 1.68 8.34
N LEU A 93 0.68 0.84 7.74
CA LEU A 93 -0.51 1.25 6.98
C LEU A 93 -1.62 1.76 7.91
N ASN A 94 -1.43 2.97 8.42
CA ASN A 94 -2.47 3.73 9.12
C ASN A 94 -3.00 4.87 8.23
N GLU A 95 -4.15 5.41 8.60
CA GLU A 95 -4.84 6.44 7.81
C GLU A 95 -4.00 7.71 7.64
N GLU A 96 -3.26 8.11 8.68
CA GLU A 96 -2.43 9.31 8.65
C GLU A 96 -1.27 9.19 7.66
N ASN A 97 -0.51 8.09 7.74
CA ASN A 97 0.61 7.80 6.84
C ASN A 97 0.10 7.71 5.40
N LEU A 98 -0.95 6.93 5.17
CA LEU A 98 -1.55 6.78 3.84
C LEU A 98 -2.00 8.13 3.26
N ARG A 99 -2.56 9.01 4.09
CA ARG A 99 -2.96 10.35 3.67
C ARG A 99 -1.75 11.20 3.28
N GLN A 100 -0.68 11.20 4.07
CA GLN A 100 0.55 11.92 3.73
C GLN A 100 1.16 11.44 2.41
N PHE A 101 1.20 10.12 2.19
CA PHE A 101 1.65 9.55 0.92
C PHE A 101 0.74 9.94 -0.24
N GLN A 102 -0.59 9.83 -0.07
CA GLN A 102 -1.54 10.24 -1.11
C GLN A 102 -1.43 11.73 -1.46
N GLU A 103 -1.22 12.60 -0.47
CA GLU A 103 -0.99 14.04 -0.68
C GLU A 103 0.27 14.28 -1.52
N ALA A 104 1.39 13.61 -1.19
CA ALA A 104 2.63 13.71 -1.95
C ALA A 104 2.46 13.18 -3.39
N GLN A 105 1.76 12.06 -3.57
CA GLN A 105 1.51 11.49 -4.89
C GLN A 105 0.56 12.32 -5.75
N SER A 106 -0.43 12.98 -5.13
CA SER A 106 -1.37 13.88 -5.79
C SER A 106 -0.71 15.18 -6.23
N ALA A 107 0.20 15.72 -5.40
CA ALA A 107 0.99 16.89 -5.75
C ALA A 107 1.83 16.65 -7.02
N LEU A 108 2.49 15.48 -7.12
CA LEU A 108 3.22 15.08 -8.33
C LEU A 108 2.29 14.90 -9.54
N SER A 109 1.11 14.30 -9.36
CA SER A 109 0.13 14.19 -10.46
C SER A 109 -0.30 15.58 -10.97
N SER A 110 -0.48 16.53 -10.06
CA SER A 110 -0.87 17.90 -10.42
C SER A 110 0.22 18.65 -11.18
N SER A 111 1.50 18.47 -10.81
CA SER A 111 2.62 19.11 -11.52
C SER A 111 2.82 18.51 -12.90
N LEU A 112 2.67 17.19 -13.05
CA LEU A 112 2.67 16.52 -14.36
C LEU A 112 1.51 17.01 -15.23
N SER A 113 0.30 17.21 -14.68
CA SER A 113 -0.82 17.77 -15.43
C SER A 113 -0.55 19.20 -15.93
N ARG A 114 0.09 20.04 -15.12
CA ARG A 114 0.51 21.39 -15.54
C ARG A 114 1.56 21.33 -16.64
N LEU A 115 2.54 20.43 -16.49
CA LEU A 115 3.57 20.20 -17.50
C LEU A 115 2.94 19.87 -18.86
N LEU A 116 1.99 18.93 -18.89
CA LEU A 116 1.29 18.51 -20.12
C LEU A 116 0.55 19.64 -20.84
N VAL A 117 0.08 20.65 -20.11
CA VAL A 117 -0.61 21.82 -20.71
C VAL A 117 0.40 22.87 -21.19
N SER A 118 1.58 22.92 -20.58
CA SER A 118 2.62 23.92 -20.88
C SER A 118 3.63 23.52 -21.97
N VAL A 119 3.66 22.24 -22.36
CA VAL A 119 4.57 21.70 -23.40
C VAL A 119 3.91 21.55 -24.76
#